data_AF-A0A7J7WWL9-F1
#
_entry.id   AF-A0A7J7WWL9-F1
#
_cell.length_a   1.000
_cell.length_b   1.000
_cell.length_c   1.000
_cell.angle_alpha   90.00
_cell.angle_beta   90.00
_cell.angle_gamma   90.00
#
_symmetry.space_group_name_H-M   'P 1'
#
loop_
_entity.id
_entity.type
_entity.pdbx_description
1 polymer ?
#
loop_
_entity_poly.entity_id
_entity_poly.type
_entity_poly.pdbx_seq_one_letter_code
_entity_poly.pdbx_strand_id
1 'polypeptide(L)'
;MVVELLASALRDLVQGVYHENSISAKEDSITNDIGISTWKEQTFLSHGALLAKSCQAAMELAKHDAEVQDMAFQYGKHMAMSHKINSDLQPFIKEKTSDSTTFNLNSAPVVLHQEILGRDLWIKQIGEAQEKGRLDYAKLREAIKAGKGVTSAIDLCRYHGNKALAALESFPPSEARSALENIVFAVTRFS
;
A
#
# COMPACT_ATOMS: atom_id res chain seq x y z
N MET A 1 26.91 -5.70 3.66
CA MET A 1 26.94 -7.04 3.05
C MET A 1 25.51 -7.46 2.76
N VAL A 2 25.23 -8.03 1.58
CA VAL A 2 23.90 -8.50 1.15
C VAL A 2 23.11 -9.28 2.23
N VAL A 3 23.77 -10.13 3.02
CA VAL A 3 23.15 -10.90 4.10
C VAL A 3 22.53 -9.99 5.17
N GLU A 4 23.16 -8.86 5.49
CA GLU A 4 22.66 -7.89 6.46
C GLU A 4 21.42 -7.15 5.94
N LEU A 5 21.42 -6.78 4.65
CA LEU A 5 20.25 -6.16 4.01
C LEU A 5 19.05 -7.09 4.05
N LEU A 6 19.21 -8.35 3.64
CA LEU A 6 18.11 -9.32 3.65
C LEU A 6 17.65 -9.67 5.07
N ALA A 7 18.58 -9.83 6.02
CA ALA A 7 18.23 -10.06 7.42
C ALA A 7 17.46 -8.87 8.02
N SER A 8 17.84 -7.64 7.67
CA SER A 8 17.10 -6.44 8.08
C SER A 8 15.73 -6.33 7.41
N ALA A 9 15.62 -6.74 6.14
CA ALA A 9 14.35 -6.78 5.43
C ALA A 9 13.36 -7.76 6.07
N LEU A 10 13.86 -8.92 6.51
CA LEU A 10 13.05 -9.89 7.24
C LEU A 10 12.62 -9.35 8.61
N ARG A 11 13.51 -8.65 9.33
CA ARG A 11 13.13 -7.99 10.59
C ARG A 11 12.04 -6.96 10.39
N ASP A 12 12.19 -6.09 9.39
CA ASP A 12 11.18 -5.07 9.06
C ASP A 12 9.83 -5.73 8.70
N LEU A 13 9.87 -6.80 7.90
CA LEU A 13 8.68 -7.56 7.52
C LEU A 13 7.97 -8.14 8.75
N VAL A 14 8.70 -8.82 9.63
CA VAL A 14 8.15 -9.40 10.86
C VAL A 14 7.55 -8.32 11.76
N GLN A 15 8.24 -7.18 11.91
CA GLN A 15 7.73 -6.04 12.67
C GLN A 15 6.46 -5.47 12.05
N GLY A 16 6.43 -5.26 10.73
CA GLY A 16 5.28 -4.75 10.00
C GLY A 16 4.05 -5.66 10.11
N VAL A 17 4.23 -6.95 9.86
CA VAL A 17 3.16 -7.96 9.98
C VAL A 17 2.67 -8.08 11.42
N TYR A 18 3.58 -8.00 12.41
CA TYR A 18 3.19 -7.99 13.81
C TYR A 18 2.33 -6.77 14.15
N HIS A 19 2.66 -5.58 13.64
CA HIS A 19 1.82 -4.40 13.83
C HIS A 19 0.45 -4.56 13.16
N GLU A 20 0.37 -5.06 11.93
CA GLU A 20 -0.91 -5.34 11.26
C GLU A 20 -1.80 -6.30 12.05
N ASN A 21 -1.21 -7.38 12.59
CA ASN A 21 -1.93 -8.42 13.33
C ASN A 21 -2.20 -8.08 14.82
N SER A 22 -1.32 -7.32 15.46
CA SER A 22 -1.52 -6.93 16.87
C SER A 22 -2.60 -5.85 16.99
N ILE A 23 -2.75 -5.01 15.97
CA ILE A 23 -3.82 -4.02 15.96
C ILE A 23 -5.18 -4.68 15.67
N SER A 24 -5.25 -5.74 14.87
CA SER A 24 -6.48 -6.53 14.73
C SER A 24 -6.87 -7.29 16.00
N ALA A 25 -5.94 -7.43 16.96
CA ALA A 25 -6.12 -8.14 18.23
C ALA A 25 -6.34 -7.23 19.46
N LYS A 26 -6.13 -5.91 19.38
CA LYS A 26 -6.41 -4.99 20.50
C LYS A 26 -7.88 -4.56 20.50
N GLU A 27 -8.50 -4.75 21.66
CA GLU A 27 -9.94 -4.72 21.96
C GLU A 27 -10.69 -3.42 21.57
N ASP A 28 -11.98 -3.60 21.27
CA ASP A 28 -13.11 -2.65 21.13
C ASP A 28 -13.26 -1.75 19.89
N SER A 29 -12.24 -1.48 19.07
CA SER A 29 -12.42 -0.61 17.88
C SER A 29 -12.45 -1.38 16.56
N ILE A 30 -13.53 -1.23 15.78
CA ILE A 30 -13.72 -1.85 14.45
C ILE A 30 -12.64 -1.39 13.43
N THR A 31 -11.98 -0.25 13.66
CA THR A 31 -11.02 0.40 12.76
C THR A 31 -9.96 1.16 13.56
N ASN A 32 -8.75 1.29 13.03
CA ASN A 32 -7.65 1.95 13.70
C ASN A 32 -7.77 3.47 13.61
N ASP A 33 -7.38 4.18 14.67
CA ASP A 33 -7.16 5.63 14.59
C ASP A 33 -5.74 5.92 14.08
N ILE A 34 -5.53 5.68 12.77
CA ILE A 34 -4.26 5.98 12.10
C ILE A 34 -4.49 6.95 10.95
N GLY A 35 -3.55 7.88 10.79
CA GLY A 35 -3.46 8.73 9.60
C GLY A 35 -2.66 8.06 8.48
N ILE A 36 -2.67 8.68 7.30
CA ILE A 36 -2.01 8.14 6.11
C ILE A 36 -0.49 8.06 6.27
N SER A 37 0.12 8.94 7.07
CA SER A 37 1.55 8.91 7.35
C SER A 37 1.96 7.63 8.07
N THR A 38 1.28 7.29 9.16
CA THR A 38 1.51 6.06 9.92
C THR A 38 1.20 4.82 9.08
N TRP A 39 0.13 4.86 8.30
CA TRP A 39 -0.21 3.77 7.38
C TRP A 39 0.90 3.50 6.37
N LYS A 40 1.52 4.55 5.79
CA LYS A 40 2.64 4.41 4.83
C LYS A 40 3.86 3.78 5.48
N GLU A 41 4.19 4.16 6.70
CA GLU A 41 5.34 3.59 7.43
C GLU A 41 5.13 2.10 7.71
N GLN A 42 3.97 1.76 8.28
CA GLN A 42 3.61 0.36 8.58
C GLN A 42 3.58 -0.49 7.30
N THR A 43 2.97 0.04 6.24
CA THR A 43 2.89 -0.62 4.93
C THR A 43 4.27 -0.79 4.29
N PHE A 44 5.17 0.18 4.45
CA PHE A 44 6.53 0.01 3.99
C PHE A 44 7.22 -1.15 4.71
N LEU A 45 7.10 -1.24 6.04
CA LEU A 45 7.69 -2.35 6.79
C LEU A 45 7.09 -3.71 6.38
N SER A 46 5.76 -3.81 6.26
CA SER A 46 5.08 -5.08 6.00
C SER A 46 5.09 -5.53 4.53
N HIS A 47 5.12 -4.60 3.56
CA HIS A 47 5.00 -4.94 2.14
C HIS A 47 6.13 -4.37 1.28
N GLY A 48 6.79 -3.29 1.71
CA GLY A 48 7.79 -2.57 0.90
C GLY A 48 9.24 -2.95 1.15
N ALA A 49 9.61 -3.20 2.40
CA ALA A 49 10.99 -3.33 2.85
C ALA A 49 11.71 -4.49 2.18
N LEU A 50 11.02 -5.63 2.00
CA LEU A 50 11.56 -6.80 1.32
C LEU A 50 11.93 -6.50 -0.13
N LEU A 51 11.00 -5.95 -0.92
CA LEU A 51 11.26 -5.65 -2.33
C LEU A 51 12.36 -4.58 -2.46
N ALA A 52 12.26 -3.49 -1.70
CA ALA A 52 13.21 -2.39 -1.73
C ALA A 52 14.65 -2.87 -1.43
N LYS A 53 14.84 -3.61 -0.34
CA LYS A 53 16.14 -4.14 0.06
C LYS A 53 16.64 -5.26 -0.85
N SER A 54 15.75 -6.03 -1.48
CA SER A 54 16.15 -7.03 -2.46
C SER A 54 16.68 -6.39 -3.74
N CYS A 55 16.03 -5.33 -4.23
CA CYS A 55 16.53 -4.56 -5.38
C CYS A 55 17.89 -3.92 -5.07
N GLN A 56 18.05 -3.33 -3.88
CA GLN A 56 19.32 -2.79 -3.42
C GLN A 56 20.42 -3.85 -3.35
N ALA A 57 20.12 -4.99 -2.71
CA ALA A 57 21.06 -6.10 -2.55
C ALA A 57 21.49 -6.70 -3.89
N ALA A 58 20.59 -6.77 -4.88
CA ALA A 58 20.93 -7.22 -6.23
C ALA A 58 21.98 -6.30 -6.88
N MET A 59 21.86 -4.98 -6.70
CA MET A 59 22.85 -4.02 -7.20
C MET A 59 24.17 -4.07 -6.41
N GLU A 60 24.12 -4.27 -5.08
CA GLU A 60 25.32 -4.48 -4.25
C GLU A 60 26.08 -5.73 -4.71
N LEU A 61 25.38 -6.84 -4.98
CA LEU A 61 25.96 -8.08 -5.47
C LEU A 61 26.63 -7.92 -6.85
N ALA A 62 26.00 -7.13 -7.72
CA ALA A 62 26.52 -6.76 -9.03
C ALA A 62 27.66 -5.73 -8.98
N LYS A 63 28.05 -5.25 -7.78
CA LYS A 63 29.12 -4.28 -7.54
C LYS A 63 28.88 -2.91 -8.19
N HIS A 64 27.62 -2.50 -8.30
CA HIS A 64 27.28 -1.13 -8.68
C HIS A 64 27.59 -0.15 -7.54
N ASP A 65 27.73 1.13 -7.85
CA ASP A 65 27.96 2.18 -6.86
C ASP A 65 26.73 2.42 -5.96
N ALA A 66 26.93 3.22 -4.91
CA ALA A 66 25.90 3.50 -3.91
C ALA A 66 24.69 4.26 -4.46
N GLU A 67 24.87 5.08 -5.51
CA GLU A 67 23.79 5.83 -6.13
C GLU A 67 22.85 4.88 -6.87
N VAL A 68 23.39 3.98 -7.69
CA VAL A 68 22.60 2.96 -8.39
C VAL A 68 21.90 2.00 -7.41
N GLN A 69 22.57 1.65 -6.31
CA GLN A 69 21.96 0.84 -5.24
C GLN A 69 20.78 1.56 -4.57
N ASP A 70 20.90 2.85 -4.25
CA ASP A 70 19.79 3.64 -3.69
C ASP A 70 18.64 3.78 -4.68
N MET A 71 18.93 4.02 -5.97
CA MET A 71 17.89 4.09 -7.00
C MET A 71 17.12 2.77 -7.15
N ALA A 72 17.81 1.62 -7.05
CA ALA A 72 17.15 0.31 -7.00
C ALA A 72 16.28 0.14 -5.74
N PHE A 73 16.75 0.62 -4.58
CA PHE A 73 15.94 0.65 -3.37
C PHE A 73 14.68 1.51 -3.54
N GLN A 74 14.82 2.72 -4.11
CA GLN A 74 13.69 3.62 -4.37
C GLN A 74 12.68 2.99 -5.32
N TYR A 75 13.14 2.35 -6.40
CA TYR A 75 12.27 1.59 -7.30
C TYR A 75 11.44 0.56 -6.53
N GLY A 76 12.11 -0.33 -5.77
CA GLY A 76 11.41 -1.40 -5.04
C GLY A 76 10.45 -0.86 -3.98
N LYS A 77 10.84 0.20 -3.25
CA LYS A 77 9.99 0.89 -2.26
C LYS A 77 8.72 1.45 -2.89
N HIS A 78 8.87 2.21 -3.98
CA HIS A 78 7.76 2.88 -4.63
C HIS A 78 6.86 1.91 -5.40
N MET A 79 7.43 0.90 -6.06
CA MET A 79 6.68 -0.16 -6.72
C MET A 79 5.81 -0.92 -5.70
N ALA A 80 6.39 -1.40 -4.60
CA ALA A 80 5.66 -2.18 -3.60
C ALA A 80 4.51 -1.39 -2.97
N MET A 81 4.74 -0.10 -2.67
CA MET A 81 3.69 0.78 -2.16
C MET A 81 2.56 0.95 -3.17
N SER A 82 2.89 1.20 -4.45
CA SER A 82 1.90 1.30 -5.54
C SER A 82 1.09 0.00 -5.65
N HIS A 83 1.75 -1.16 -5.60
CA HIS A 83 1.11 -2.47 -5.67
C HIS A 83 0.14 -2.69 -4.50
N LYS A 84 0.55 -2.37 -3.27
CA LYS A 84 -0.31 -2.50 -2.10
C LYS A 84 -1.55 -1.59 -2.19
N ILE A 85 -1.37 -0.34 -2.61
CA ILE A 85 -2.50 0.59 -2.79
C ILE A 85 -3.45 0.10 -3.90
N ASN A 86 -2.91 -0.40 -5.01
CA ASN A 86 -3.73 -0.98 -6.07
C ASN A 86 -4.56 -2.17 -5.55
N SER A 87 -3.94 -3.07 -4.77
CA SER A 87 -4.64 -4.20 -4.14
C SER A 87 -5.77 -3.72 -3.22
N ASP A 88 -5.50 -2.70 -2.40
CA ASP A 88 -6.48 -2.07 -1.51
C ASP A 88 -7.63 -1.37 -2.25
N LEU A 89 -7.41 -0.93 -3.49
CA LEU A 89 -8.43 -0.31 -4.34
C LEU A 89 -9.38 -1.33 -5.00
N GLN A 90 -8.96 -2.59 -5.17
CA GLN A 90 -9.74 -3.60 -5.91
C GLN A 90 -11.19 -3.76 -5.41
N PRO A 91 -11.50 -3.72 -4.11
CA PRO A 91 -12.88 -3.80 -3.62
C PRO A 91 -13.76 -2.60 -4.01
N PHE A 92 -13.19 -1.49 -4.48
CA PHE A 92 -13.92 -0.24 -4.76
C PHE A 92 -14.09 0.03 -6.26
N ILE A 93 -13.20 -0.51 -7.09
CA ILE A 93 -13.15 -0.19 -8.54
C ILE A 93 -13.69 -1.29 -9.44
N LYS A 94 -13.78 -2.55 -8.97
CA LYS A 94 -14.29 -3.65 -9.80
C LYS A 94 -15.80 -3.51 -10.04
N GLU A 95 -16.20 -3.45 -11.32
CA GLU A 95 -17.61 -3.28 -11.74
C GLU A 95 -18.60 -4.30 -11.12
N LYS A 96 -18.15 -5.53 -10.89
CA LYS A 96 -18.94 -6.61 -10.26
C LYS A 96 -18.38 -7.00 -8.91
N THR A 97 -18.22 -6.05 -8.01
CA THR A 97 -17.97 -6.41 -6.62
C THR A 97 -19.27 -6.94 -6.01
N SER A 98 -19.28 -8.18 -5.54
CA SER A 98 -20.45 -8.70 -4.83
C SER A 98 -20.68 -7.93 -3.52
N ASP A 99 -21.92 -7.85 -3.09
CA ASP A 99 -22.29 -7.28 -1.78
C ASP A 99 -21.65 -8.05 -0.62
N SER A 100 -21.21 -9.29 -0.87
CA SER A 100 -20.47 -10.12 0.09
C SER A 100 -18.98 -9.82 0.17
N THR A 101 -18.41 -9.01 -0.73
CA THR A 101 -16.98 -8.73 -0.73
C THR A 101 -16.61 -7.84 0.46
N THR A 102 -15.84 -8.37 1.40
CA THR A 102 -15.29 -7.59 2.52
C THR A 102 -14.00 -6.87 2.10
N PHE A 103 -13.61 -5.85 2.85
CA PHE A 103 -12.33 -5.17 2.67
C PHE A 103 -11.71 -4.81 4.03
N ASN A 104 -10.41 -4.53 4.04
CA ASN A 104 -9.71 -4.13 5.25
C ASN A 104 -10.06 -2.67 5.61
N LEU A 105 -10.55 -2.43 6.82
CA LEU A 105 -10.90 -1.08 7.32
C LEU A 105 -9.69 -0.20 7.64
N ASN A 106 -8.48 -0.75 7.48
CA ASN A 106 -7.21 -0.05 7.57
C ASN A 106 -6.48 -0.04 6.21
N SER A 107 -7.22 -0.25 5.11
CA SER A 107 -6.69 -0.10 3.75
C SER A 107 -6.53 1.37 3.37
N ALA A 108 -5.64 1.66 2.41
CA ALA A 108 -5.37 3.03 1.94
C ALA A 108 -6.63 3.89 1.66
N PRO A 109 -7.64 3.43 0.87
CA PRO A 109 -8.83 4.23 0.59
C PRO A 109 -9.67 4.50 1.84
N VAL A 110 -9.68 3.59 2.82
CA VAL A 110 -10.43 3.77 4.08
C VAL A 110 -9.71 4.75 5.01
N VAL A 111 -8.38 4.59 5.18
CA VAL A 111 -7.58 5.51 6.00
C VAL A 111 -7.63 6.93 5.44
N LEU A 112 -7.55 7.09 4.12
CA LEU A 112 -7.70 8.39 3.46
C LEU A 112 -9.11 8.97 3.65
N HIS A 113 -10.15 8.14 3.54
CA HIS A 113 -11.52 8.59 3.80
C HIS A 113 -11.69 9.07 5.24
N GLN A 114 -11.19 8.30 6.22
CA GLN A 114 -11.19 8.67 7.64
C GLN A 114 -10.45 9.99 7.88
N GLU A 115 -9.25 10.15 7.32
CA GLU A 115 -8.44 11.36 7.51
C GLU A 115 -9.13 12.61 6.94
N ILE A 116 -9.80 12.47 5.79
CA ILE A 116 -10.53 13.57 5.13
C ILE A 116 -11.85 13.88 5.86
N LEU A 117 -12.58 12.85 6.28
CA LEU A 117 -13.89 12.99 6.92
C LEU A 117 -13.79 13.41 8.40
N GLY A 118 -12.71 13.01 9.07
CA GLY A 118 -12.54 13.12 10.51
C GLY A 118 -13.02 11.88 11.27
N ARG A 119 -12.33 11.57 12.38
CA ARG A 119 -12.52 10.33 13.15
C ARG A 119 -13.94 10.16 13.69
N ASP A 120 -14.53 11.20 14.26
CA ASP A 120 -15.87 11.11 14.88
C ASP A 120 -16.96 10.76 13.87
N LEU A 121 -16.94 11.41 12.70
CA LEU A 121 -17.89 11.14 11.62
C LEU A 121 -17.67 9.75 11.02
N TRP A 122 -16.42 9.30 10.91
CA TRP A 122 -16.12 7.95 10.44
C TRP A 122 -16.64 6.87 11.39
N ILE A 123 -16.45 7.02 12.71
CA ILE A 123 -17.01 6.10 13.71
C ILE A 123 -18.54 6.08 13.65
N LYS A 124 -19.18 7.24 13.46
CA LYS A 124 -20.63 7.30 13.27
C LYS A 124 -21.07 6.53 12.01
N GLN A 125 -20.38 6.70 10.88
CA GLN A 125 -20.67 5.96 9.64
C GLN A 125 -20.54 4.44 9.81
N ILE A 126 -19.53 3.97 10.54
CA ILE A 126 -19.38 2.54 10.88
C ILE A 126 -20.55 2.05 11.73
N GLY A 127 -20.93 2.81 12.77
CA GLY A 127 -22.07 2.46 13.62
C GLY A 127 -23.38 2.37 12.85
N GLU A 128 -23.62 3.30 11.92
CA GLU A 128 -24.79 3.27 11.04
C GLU A 128 -24.77 2.12 10.03
N ALA A 129 -23.59 1.60 9.69
CA ALA A 129 -23.43 0.43 8.82
C ALA A 129 -23.44 -0.90 9.60
N GLN A 130 -23.55 -0.88 10.92
CA GLN A 130 -23.61 -2.09 11.72
C GLN A 130 -25.06 -2.52 11.95
N GLU A 131 -25.44 -3.63 11.34
CA GLU A 131 -26.78 -4.22 11.47
C GLU A 131 -26.69 -5.58 12.18
N LYS A 132 -27.42 -5.73 13.30
CA LYS A 132 -27.48 -6.99 14.09
C LYS A 132 -26.09 -7.52 14.47
N GLY A 133 -25.14 -6.62 14.75
CA GLY A 133 -23.76 -6.97 15.11
C GLY A 133 -22.84 -7.29 13.92
N ARG A 134 -23.33 -7.25 12.68
CA ARG A 134 -22.54 -7.45 11.46
C ARG A 134 -22.35 -6.13 10.70
N LEU A 135 -21.15 -5.92 10.19
CA LEU A 135 -20.85 -4.74 9.38
C LEU A 135 -21.35 -4.92 7.93
N ASP A 136 -22.11 -3.95 7.44
CA ASP A 136 -22.50 -3.81 6.04
C ASP A 136 -21.38 -3.14 5.24
N TYR A 137 -20.57 -3.98 4.61
CA TYR A 137 -19.48 -3.54 3.74
C TYR A 137 -19.96 -2.86 2.47
N ALA A 138 -21.17 -3.17 1.97
CA ALA A 138 -21.71 -2.53 0.78
C ALA A 138 -22.04 -1.06 1.07
N LYS A 139 -22.71 -0.80 2.20
CA LYS A 139 -23.02 0.56 2.65
C LYS A 139 -21.76 1.40 2.89
N LEU A 140 -20.75 0.85 3.55
CA LEU A 140 -19.48 1.55 3.75
C LEU A 140 -18.75 1.81 2.44
N ARG A 141 -18.73 0.83 1.52
CA ARG A 141 -18.08 1.00 0.22
C ARG A 141 -18.68 2.17 -0.55
N GLU A 142 -20.02 2.28 -0.58
CA GLU A 142 -20.69 3.39 -1.26
C GLU A 142 -20.40 4.73 -0.57
N ALA A 143 -20.34 4.78 0.76
CA ALA A 143 -19.95 5.99 1.49
C ALA A 143 -18.50 6.43 1.17
N ILE A 144 -17.56 5.49 1.11
CA ILE A 144 -16.14 5.76 0.80
C ILE A 144 -15.97 6.18 -0.67
N LYS A 145 -16.73 5.56 -1.59
CA LYS A 145 -16.77 5.92 -3.02
C LYS A 145 -17.38 7.30 -3.26
N ALA A 146 -18.42 7.67 -2.50
CA ALA A 146 -19.01 9.00 -2.55
C ALA A 146 -18.09 10.08 -1.95
N GLY A 147 -17.22 9.69 -1.02
CA GLY A 147 -16.15 10.52 -0.49
C GLY A 147 -14.94 10.65 -1.43
N LYS A 148 -13.83 11.14 -0.88
CA LYS A 148 -12.56 11.31 -1.61
C LYS A 148 -11.53 10.22 -1.33
N GLY A 149 -11.87 9.21 -0.50
CA GLY A 149 -10.93 8.16 -0.11
C GLY A 149 -10.40 7.36 -1.31
N VAL A 150 -11.30 6.91 -2.19
CA VAL A 150 -10.94 6.11 -3.38
C VAL A 150 -10.10 6.93 -4.36
N THR A 151 -10.53 8.15 -4.69
CA THR A 151 -9.82 9.01 -5.65
C THR A 151 -8.44 9.41 -5.12
N SER A 152 -8.34 9.73 -3.82
CA SER A 152 -7.05 10.03 -3.19
C SER A 152 -6.11 8.82 -3.17
N ALA A 153 -6.65 7.61 -2.98
CA ALA A 153 -5.86 6.38 -3.05
C ALA A 153 -5.38 6.10 -4.49
N ILE A 154 -6.21 6.35 -5.50
CA ILE A 154 -5.81 6.26 -6.92
C ILE A 154 -4.64 7.22 -7.22
N ASP A 155 -4.75 8.48 -6.77
CA ASP A 155 -3.71 9.49 -6.97
C ASP A 155 -2.42 9.11 -6.22
N LEU A 156 -2.53 8.58 -5.00
CA LEU A 156 -1.39 8.10 -4.24
C LEU A 156 -0.71 6.90 -4.92
N CYS A 157 -1.48 5.96 -5.46
CA CYS A 157 -0.95 4.83 -6.23
C CYS A 157 -0.16 5.32 -7.46
N ARG A 158 -0.74 6.23 -8.24
CA ARG A 158 -0.06 6.85 -9.40
C ARG A 158 1.19 7.61 -9.00
N TYR A 159 1.16 8.35 -7.89
CA TYR A 159 2.33 9.03 -7.34
C TYR A 159 3.48 8.05 -7.09
N HIS A 160 3.20 6.93 -6.41
CA HIS A 160 4.21 5.91 -6.16
C HIS A 160 4.66 5.22 -7.46
N GLY A 161 3.77 4.93 -8.40
CA GLY A 161 4.15 4.42 -9.73
C GLY A 161 5.09 5.36 -10.47
N ASN A 162 4.78 6.66 -10.54
CA ASN A 162 5.62 7.66 -11.20
C ASN A 162 7.00 7.79 -10.55
N LYS A 163 7.06 7.71 -9.21
CA LYS A 163 8.34 7.70 -8.48
C LYS A 163 9.16 6.44 -8.76
N ALA A 164 8.53 5.28 -8.93
CA ALA A 164 9.22 4.07 -9.35
C ALA A 164 9.77 4.19 -10.78
N LEU A 165 9.00 4.77 -11.71
CA LEU A 165 9.47 5.02 -13.09
C LEU A 165 10.64 6.00 -13.12
N ALA A 166 10.56 7.11 -12.38
CA ALA A 166 11.66 8.06 -12.25
C ALA A 166 12.92 7.38 -11.67
N ALA A 167 12.74 6.44 -10.73
CA ALA A 167 13.86 5.70 -10.19
C ALA A 167 14.53 4.78 -11.22
N LEU A 168 13.81 4.36 -12.27
CA LEU A 168 14.36 3.54 -13.34
C LEU A 168 15.19 4.35 -14.35
N GLU A 169 15.06 5.67 -14.37
CA GLU A 169 15.76 6.53 -15.34
C GLU A 169 17.28 6.50 -15.17
N SER A 170 17.77 6.19 -13.97
CA SER A 170 19.21 6.03 -13.69
C SER A 170 19.82 4.76 -14.30
N PHE A 171 19.00 3.77 -14.69
CA PHE A 171 19.50 2.57 -15.35
C PHE A 171 19.55 2.75 -16.86
N PRO A 172 20.57 2.21 -17.55
CA PRO A 172 20.63 2.28 -19.01
C PRO A 172 19.41 1.58 -19.65
N PRO A 173 18.94 2.07 -20.82
CA PRO A 173 17.88 1.40 -21.58
C PRO A 173 18.23 -0.07 -21.84
N SER A 174 17.30 -0.97 -21.49
CA SER A 174 17.46 -2.42 -21.64
C SER A 174 16.09 -3.10 -21.59
N GLU A 175 16.00 -4.34 -22.07
CA GLU A 175 14.77 -5.15 -21.93
C GLU A 175 14.38 -5.34 -20.46
N ALA A 176 15.36 -5.50 -19.56
CA ALA A 176 15.11 -5.61 -18.13
C ALA A 176 14.47 -4.33 -17.57
N ARG A 177 15.00 -3.15 -17.93
CA ARG A 177 14.40 -1.86 -17.53
C ARG A 177 12.96 -1.74 -18.06
N SER A 178 12.73 -2.03 -19.34
CA SER A 178 11.38 -1.99 -19.93
C SER A 178 10.41 -2.98 -19.27
N ALA A 179 10.89 -4.15 -18.85
CA ALA A 179 10.07 -5.09 -18.08
C ALA A 179 9.66 -4.51 -16.72
N LEU A 180 10.57 -3.84 -16.01
CA LEU A 180 10.27 -3.17 -14.75
C LEU A 180 9.27 -2.01 -14.93
N GLU A 181 9.39 -1.24 -16.01
CA GLU A 181 8.44 -0.17 -16.39
C GLU A 181 7.05 -0.76 -16.66
N ASN A 182 6.96 -1.86 -17.43
CA ASN A 182 5.71 -2.56 -17.73
C ASN A 182 4.99 -3.06 -16.47
N ILE A 183 5.75 -3.56 -15.48
CA ILE A 183 5.20 -3.97 -14.18
C ILE A 183 4.55 -2.75 -13.49
N VAL A 184 5.22 -1.59 -13.49
CA VAL A 184 4.66 -0.38 -12.88
C VAL A 184 3.40 0.07 -13.61
N PHE A 185 3.40 0.09 -14.95
CA PHE A 185 2.22 0.45 -15.73
C PHE A 185 1.03 -0.46 -15.44
N ALA A 186 1.26 -1.78 -15.35
CA ALA A 186 0.22 -2.75 -15.02
C ALA A 186 -0.43 -2.46 -13.66
N VAL A 187 0.36 -2.09 -12.65
CA VAL A 187 -0.14 -1.77 -11.30
C VAL A 187 -0.89 -0.43 -11.24
N THR A 188 -0.51 0.54 -12.07
CA THR A 188 -1.18 1.86 -12.09
C THR A 188 -2.41 1.94 -13.00
N ARG A 189 -2.78 0.83 -13.64
CA ARG A 189 -3.96 0.76 -14.50
C ARG A 189 -5.18 0.37 -13.66
N PHE A 190 -6.15 1.27 -13.63
CA PHE A 190 -7.47 1.04 -13.02
C PHE A 190 -8.45 0.84 -14.18
N SER A 191 -8.88 -0.39 -14.38
CA SER A 191 -9.82 -0.81 -15.41
C SER A 191 -10.97 -1.55 -14.75
#